data_AF-A0A5N4AXS1-F1
#
_entry.id   AF-A0A5N4AXS1-F1
#
_cell.length_a   1.000
_cell.length_b   1.000
_cell.length_c   1.000
_cell.angle_alpha   90.00
_cell.angle_beta   90.00
_cell.angle_gamma   90.00
#
_symmetry.space_group_name_H-M   'P 1'
#
loop_
_entity.id
_entity.type
_entity.pdbx_description
1 polymer ?
#
loop_
_entity_poly.entity_id
_entity_poly.type
_entity_poly.pdbx_seq_one_letter_code
_entity_poly.pdbx_strand_id
1 'polypeptide(L)'
;MSECELKIEIPDPEYEPPCTLKKNGHFIDMRSLKNIETIVEHPEPKMKFSLNVCKKSPKCDPDVSICQLLDDGRSTAISDVSSQRLLLKEGSLLIQGHTNEYRRFRLEFRLNLKCNWKATGLTNLVYVKPQQKGKRYSFSAESSVACVKLPINCLIRDPANDNFLYDLRRLYRGGNGWNVKNVTGGRIDISMCGPLRFSDSTTECAKQHSQVCLMKGGAINLGSIQKNIQVTAHDTVITSFTATNRG
;
A
#
# COMPACT_ATOMS: atom_id res chain seq x y z
N MET A 1 -39.07 22.62 5.98
CA MET A 1 -38.52 21.47 5.25
C MET A 1 -37.04 21.73 5.07
N SER A 2 -36.17 20.96 5.74
CA SER A 2 -34.71 21.12 5.63
C SER A 2 -34.20 20.37 4.40
N GLU A 3 -33.63 21.09 3.44
CA GLU A 3 -32.94 20.50 2.30
C GLU A 3 -31.66 19.78 2.78
N CYS A 4 -31.63 18.46 2.63
CA CYS A 4 -30.41 17.67 2.81
C CYS A 4 -29.53 17.85 1.56
N GLU A 5 -28.71 18.89 1.54
CA GLU A 5 -27.71 19.07 0.49
C GLU A 5 -26.47 18.20 0.79
N LEU A 6 -26.23 17.19 -0.04
CA LEU A 6 -25.10 16.28 0.08
C LEU A 6 -23.96 16.76 -0.85
N LYS A 7 -22.99 17.49 -0.31
CA LYS A 7 -21.75 17.81 -1.04
C LYS A 7 -20.84 16.59 -1.08
N ILE A 8 -20.68 16.02 -2.28
CA ILE A 8 -19.66 15.00 -2.56
C ILE A 8 -18.54 15.67 -3.36
N GLU A 9 -17.38 15.84 -2.74
CA GLU A 9 -16.17 16.23 -3.44
C GLU A 9 -15.55 14.99 -4.12
N ILE A 10 -15.66 14.93 -5.44
CA ILE A 10 -14.99 13.92 -6.24
C ILE A 10 -13.66 14.54 -6.69
N PRO A 11 -12.50 14.07 -6.20
CA PRO A 11 -11.21 14.60 -6.66
C PRO A 11 -11.05 14.36 -8.16
N ASP A 12 -10.45 15.34 -8.85
CA ASP A 12 -10.12 15.30 -10.27
C ASP A 12 -9.54 13.92 -10.66
N PRO A 13 -10.05 13.26 -11.71
CA PRO A 13 -9.56 11.96 -12.15
C PRO A 13 -8.05 11.91 -12.43
N GLU A 14 -7.45 13.05 -12.81
CA GLU A 14 -6.01 13.23 -13.06
C GLU A 14 -5.21 13.64 -11.80
N TYR A 15 -5.89 14.09 -10.75
CA TYR A 15 -5.24 14.35 -9.46
C TYR A 15 -4.95 13.01 -8.77
N GLU A 16 -3.67 12.66 -8.71
CA GLU A 16 -3.16 11.62 -7.84
C GLU A 16 -2.71 12.25 -6.51
N PRO A 17 -3.50 12.14 -5.42
CA PRO A 17 -3.05 12.56 -4.11
C PRO A 17 -1.68 11.96 -3.79
N PRO A 18 -0.81 12.67 -3.06
CA PRO A 18 0.46 12.13 -2.59
C PRO A 18 0.26 10.76 -1.94
N CYS A 19 1.08 9.79 -2.36
CA CYS A 19 1.02 8.38 -1.94
C CYS A 19 -0.22 7.59 -2.35
N THR A 20 -0.82 7.97 -3.47
CA THR A 20 -1.68 7.08 -4.23
C THR A 20 -1.03 6.83 -5.60
N LEU A 21 -1.33 5.70 -6.22
CA LEU A 21 -0.89 5.38 -7.58
C LEU A 21 -2.05 4.73 -8.33
N LYS A 22 -2.46 5.33 -9.45
CA LYS A 22 -3.34 4.71 -10.42
C LYS A 22 -2.49 4.22 -11.61
N LYS A 23 -2.35 2.91 -11.76
CA LYS A 23 -1.61 2.33 -12.91
C LYS A 23 -2.38 1.16 -13.50
N ASN A 24 -2.65 1.20 -14.81
CA ASN A 24 -3.35 0.16 -15.57
C ASN A 24 -4.68 -0.28 -14.95
N GLY A 25 -5.49 0.66 -14.44
CA GLY A 25 -6.78 0.37 -13.79
C GLY A 25 -6.69 -0.08 -12.32
N HIS A 26 -5.48 -0.12 -11.74
CA HIS A 26 -5.26 -0.47 -10.33
C HIS A 26 -5.01 0.78 -9.50
N PHE A 27 -5.58 0.81 -8.29
CA PHE A 27 -5.38 1.88 -7.31
C PHE A 27 -4.62 1.34 -6.11
N ILE A 28 -3.40 1.84 -5.91
CA ILE A 28 -2.61 1.58 -4.70
C ILE A 28 -2.76 2.80 -3.80
N ASP A 29 -3.24 2.57 -2.57
CA ASP A 29 -3.45 3.60 -1.58
C ASP A 29 -2.56 3.37 -0.37
N MET A 30 -1.57 4.22 -0.18
CA MET A 30 -0.69 4.19 0.99
C MET A 30 -1.00 5.28 2.00
N ARG A 31 -2.20 5.86 1.95
CA ARG A 31 -2.61 6.85 2.94
C ARG A 31 -2.67 6.25 4.35
N SER A 32 -2.72 4.93 4.51
CA SER A 32 -2.54 4.25 5.80
C SER A 32 -1.14 4.39 6.40
N LEU A 33 -0.12 4.73 5.60
CA LEU A 33 1.20 5.11 6.11
C LEU A 33 1.24 6.55 6.64
N LYS A 34 0.21 7.35 6.35
CA LYS A 34 0.11 8.71 6.92
C LYS A 34 0.04 8.57 8.43
N ASN A 35 0.79 9.42 9.12
CA ASN A 35 0.91 9.47 10.58
C ASN A 35 1.82 8.40 11.21
N ILE A 36 2.56 7.64 10.42
CA ILE A 36 3.67 6.85 10.93
C ILE A 36 4.91 7.75 10.91
N GLU A 37 5.01 8.63 11.91
CA GLU A 37 6.26 9.35 12.14
C GLU A 37 7.29 8.35 12.68
N THR A 38 8.47 8.32 12.08
CA THR A 38 9.55 7.45 12.54
C THR A 38 10.86 8.20 12.58
N ILE A 39 11.62 7.94 13.64
CA ILE A 39 13.00 8.37 13.77
C ILE A 39 13.89 7.22 13.36
N VAL A 40 14.80 7.48 12.43
CA VAL A 40 15.77 6.49 11.94
C VAL A 40 17.14 6.99 12.34
N GLU A 41 17.88 6.14 13.03
CA GLU A 41 19.26 6.42 13.43
C GLU A 41 20.19 5.48 12.68
N HIS A 42 21.29 6.02 12.16
CA HIS A 42 22.38 5.26 11.58
C HIS A 42 23.61 5.48 12.47
N PRO A 43 24.32 4.42 12.91
CA PRO A 43 25.42 4.57 13.86
C PRO A 43 26.71 5.10 13.20
N GLU A 44 27.01 4.73 11.95
CA GLU A 44 28.32 5.04 11.31
C GLU A 44 28.27 5.45 9.81
N PRO A 45 28.22 6.76 9.48
CA PRO A 45 28.30 7.90 10.40
C PRO A 45 27.05 8.02 11.26
N LYS A 46 27.20 8.66 12.43
CA LYS A 46 26.08 8.99 13.30
C LYS A 46 25.16 9.96 12.56
N MET A 47 23.98 9.49 12.17
CA MET A 47 22.97 10.28 11.48
C MET A 47 21.62 9.99 12.09
N LYS A 48 20.78 11.03 12.17
CA LYS A 48 19.43 10.93 12.67
C LYS A 48 18.48 11.54 11.65
N PHE A 49 17.43 10.82 11.30
CA PHE A 49 16.45 11.24 10.31
C PHE A 49 15.06 11.20 10.91
N SER A 50 14.22 12.17 10.55
CA SER A 50 12.79 12.12 10.81
C SER A 50 12.07 11.88 9.48
N LEU A 51 11.25 10.82 9.45
CA LEU A 51 10.47 10.44 8.29
C LEU A 51 8.98 10.46 8.66
N ASN A 52 8.19 11.19 7.87
CA ASN A 52 6.75 11.03 7.84
C ASN A 52 6.34 10.97 6.36
N VAL A 53 6.04 9.77 5.89
CA VAL A 53 5.72 9.60 4.46
C VAL A 53 4.31 10.15 4.22
N CYS A 54 4.11 10.81 3.07
CA CYS A 54 2.82 11.32 2.61
C CYS A 54 2.22 12.47 3.43
N LYS A 55 2.98 13.00 4.40
CA LYS A 55 2.58 14.08 5.32
C LYS A 55 3.82 14.83 5.81
N LYS A 56 3.65 16.06 6.29
CA LYS A 56 4.75 16.79 6.93
C LYS A 56 5.24 16.07 8.19
N SER A 57 6.54 16.05 8.40
CA SER A 57 7.10 15.64 9.69
C SER A 57 7.04 16.82 10.67
N PRO A 58 6.58 16.62 11.92
CA PRO A 58 6.55 17.68 12.91
C PRO A 58 7.95 18.11 13.39
N LYS A 59 9.00 17.33 13.08
CA LYS A 59 10.40 17.64 13.46
C LYS A 59 11.21 18.28 12.33
N CYS A 60 10.58 18.56 11.19
CA CYS A 60 11.20 19.19 10.05
C CYS A 60 10.60 20.58 9.82
N ASP A 61 11.22 21.38 8.94
CA ASP A 61 10.65 22.63 8.44
C ASP A 61 9.22 22.42 7.90
N PRO A 62 8.40 23.49 7.81
CA PRO A 62 7.10 23.44 7.14
C PRO A 62 7.18 22.78 5.76
N ASP A 63 6.16 21.99 5.44
CA ASP A 63 6.00 21.25 4.17
C ASP A 63 7.07 20.20 3.86
N VAL A 64 8.02 19.96 4.78
CA VAL A 64 9.01 18.91 4.68
C VAL A 64 8.48 17.62 5.28
N SER A 65 8.61 16.54 4.51
CA SER A 65 8.18 15.19 4.88
C SER A 65 9.32 14.36 5.48
N ILE A 66 10.53 14.54 4.96
CA ILE A 66 11.74 13.85 5.44
C ILE A 66 12.85 14.87 5.62
N CYS A 67 13.52 14.84 6.77
CA CYS A 67 14.71 15.64 7.05
C CYS A 67 15.76 14.86 7.84
N GLN A 68 17.02 15.32 7.74
CA GLN A 68 18.08 14.96 8.67
C GLN A 68 18.02 15.90 9.86
N LEU A 69 18.02 15.35 11.08
CA LEU A 69 18.14 16.09 12.33
C LEU A 69 19.62 16.30 12.64
N LEU A 70 20.00 17.53 12.95
CA LEU A 70 21.35 17.92 13.33
C LEU A 70 21.44 18.06 14.86
N ASP A 71 22.63 17.88 15.42
CA ASP A 71 22.86 17.94 16.87
C ASP A 71 22.61 19.33 17.47
N ASP A 72 22.64 20.39 16.65
CA ASP A 72 22.38 21.77 17.03
C ASP A 72 20.89 22.16 17.05
N GLY A 73 20.00 21.16 16.89
CA GLY A 73 18.56 21.35 16.87
C GLY A 73 17.99 21.83 15.53
N ARG A 74 18.84 22.10 14.53
CA ARG A 74 18.38 22.40 13.16
C ARG A 74 18.04 21.12 12.40
N SER A 75 17.38 21.28 11.26
CA SER A 75 17.11 20.18 10.34
C SER A 75 17.56 20.53 8.92
N THR A 76 17.96 19.52 8.16
CA THR A 76 18.22 19.64 6.72
C THR A 76 17.12 18.89 5.97
N ALA A 77 16.31 19.62 5.21
CA ALA A 77 15.24 19.02 4.40
C ALA A 77 15.80 18.09 3.32
N ILE A 78 15.19 16.92 3.17
CA ILE A 78 15.56 15.92 2.16
C ILE A 78 14.42 15.73 1.14
N SER A 79 13.17 15.81 1.59
CA SER A 79 12.01 15.67 0.71
C SER A 79 10.83 16.52 1.17
N ASP A 80 10.26 17.27 0.25
CA ASP A 80 9.01 18.01 0.46
C ASP A 80 7.80 17.10 0.24
N VAL A 81 6.70 17.37 0.94
CA VAL A 81 5.47 16.55 0.85
C VAL A 81 4.93 16.50 -0.58
N SER A 82 4.92 17.65 -1.26
CA SER A 82 4.38 17.80 -2.63
C SER A 82 5.21 17.09 -3.69
N SER A 83 6.49 16.82 -3.41
CA SER A 83 7.39 16.13 -4.33
C SER A 83 7.21 14.61 -4.34
N GLN A 84 6.52 14.05 -3.34
CA GLN A 84 6.49 12.62 -3.15
C GLN A 84 5.64 11.91 -4.20
N ARG A 85 6.21 10.88 -4.80
CA ARG A 85 5.56 10.02 -5.80
C ARG A 85 5.72 8.57 -5.39
N LEU A 86 4.65 7.81 -5.59
CA LEU A 86 4.67 6.36 -5.45
C LEU A 86 5.00 5.73 -6.80
N LEU A 87 5.97 4.83 -6.81
CA LEU A 87 6.39 4.07 -7.97
C LEU A 87 6.27 2.59 -7.72
N LEU A 88 5.93 1.87 -8.77
CA LEU A 88 5.97 0.42 -8.80
C LEU A 88 7.02 -0.02 -9.81
N LYS A 89 8.09 -0.66 -9.31
CA LYS A 89 9.21 -1.15 -10.13
C LYS A 89 9.48 -2.61 -9.80
N GLU A 90 9.39 -3.49 -10.80
CA GLU A 90 9.80 -4.91 -10.69
C GLU A 90 9.19 -5.64 -9.47
N GLY A 91 7.89 -5.45 -9.21
CA GLY A 91 7.26 -6.10 -8.06
C GLY A 91 7.36 -5.34 -6.73
N SER A 92 8.25 -4.34 -6.66
CA SER A 92 8.54 -3.60 -5.43
C SER A 92 7.95 -2.20 -5.47
N LEU A 93 7.45 -1.75 -4.32
CA LEU A 93 6.99 -0.38 -4.15
C LEU A 93 8.11 0.52 -3.70
N LEU A 94 8.25 1.64 -4.38
CA LEU A 94 9.23 2.66 -4.10
C LEU A 94 8.51 3.98 -3.88
N ILE A 95 8.82 4.65 -2.78
CA ILE A 95 8.43 6.04 -2.59
C ILE A 95 9.66 6.89 -2.87
N GLN A 96 9.51 7.87 -3.74
CA GLN A 96 10.56 8.84 -4.03
C GLN A 96 10.05 10.24 -3.78
N GLY A 97 10.97 11.14 -3.45
CA GLY A 97 10.69 12.55 -3.29
C GLY A 97 11.98 13.34 -3.38
N HIS A 98 11.87 14.66 -3.31
CA HIS A 98 13.02 15.55 -3.39
C HIS A 98 12.74 16.89 -2.71
N THR A 99 13.79 17.67 -2.47
CA THR A 99 13.63 19.09 -2.16
C THR A 99 13.23 19.87 -3.41
N ASN A 100 12.44 20.93 -3.24
CA ASN A 100 12.12 21.88 -4.30
C ASN A 100 13.37 22.69 -4.72
N GLU A 101 13.39 23.14 -5.97
CA GLU A 101 14.56 23.79 -6.61
C GLU A 101 15.00 25.10 -5.95
N TYR A 102 14.11 25.75 -5.19
CA TYR A 102 14.43 26.95 -4.40
C TYR A 102 15.50 26.69 -3.33
N ARG A 103 15.72 25.44 -2.92
CA ARG A 103 16.85 25.06 -2.07
C ARG A 103 18.04 24.79 -2.98
N ARG A 104 19.14 25.54 -2.83
CA ARG A 104 20.37 25.59 -3.68
C ARG A 104 20.89 24.26 -4.23
N PHE A 105 20.53 23.13 -3.63
CA PHE A 105 20.77 21.78 -4.15
C PHE A 105 19.53 20.90 -3.99
N ARG A 106 19.20 20.16 -5.05
CA ARG A 106 18.16 19.12 -5.02
C ARG A 106 18.70 17.87 -4.33
N LEU A 107 18.13 17.53 -3.18
CA LEU A 107 18.34 16.26 -2.50
C LEU A 107 17.23 15.29 -2.92
N GLU A 108 17.57 14.01 -3.00
CA GLU A 108 16.64 12.94 -3.37
C GLU A 108 16.39 12.02 -2.18
N PHE A 109 15.13 11.68 -1.97
CA PHE A 109 14.68 10.66 -1.04
C PHE A 109 14.22 9.41 -1.80
N ARG A 110 14.58 8.24 -1.28
CA ARG A 110 14.02 6.95 -1.71
C ARG A 110 13.72 6.07 -0.52
N LEU A 111 12.51 5.52 -0.45
CA LEU A 111 12.12 4.47 0.48
C LEU A 111 11.66 3.26 -0.32
N ASN A 112 12.44 2.18 -0.24
CA ASN A 112 12.06 0.88 -0.78
C ASN A 112 11.21 0.14 0.26
N LEU A 113 10.00 -0.25 -0.14
CA LEU A 113 9.06 -0.97 0.70
C LEU A 113 9.03 -2.45 0.29
N LYS A 114 9.47 -3.31 1.21
CA LYS A 114 9.39 -4.76 1.09
C LYS A 114 8.08 -5.24 1.67
N CYS A 115 7.42 -6.16 0.96
CA CYS A 115 6.22 -6.81 1.47
C CYS A 115 6.52 -7.61 2.74
N ASN A 116 5.85 -7.26 3.83
CA ASN A 116 5.75 -8.08 5.04
C ASN A 116 4.30 -8.06 5.51
N TRP A 117 3.59 -9.16 5.27
CA TRP A 117 2.17 -9.29 5.63
C TRP A 117 1.90 -9.18 7.14
N LYS A 118 2.90 -9.43 7.99
CA LYS A 118 2.78 -9.36 9.45
C LYS A 118 3.06 -7.95 10.00
N ALA A 119 3.56 -7.03 9.16
CA ALA A 119 3.92 -5.70 9.62
C ALA A 119 2.68 -4.84 9.90
N THR A 120 2.59 -4.33 11.12
CA THR A 120 1.63 -3.28 11.49
C THR A 120 2.28 -1.91 11.30
N GLY A 121 2.14 -1.33 10.10
CA GLY A 121 2.75 -0.04 9.76
C GLY A 121 4.09 -0.19 9.03
N LEU A 122 5.07 0.66 9.36
CA LEU A 122 6.45 0.54 8.88
C LEU A 122 7.30 -0.20 9.92
N THR A 123 7.87 -1.33 9.54
CA THR A 123 8.78 -2.13 10.38
C THR A 123 10.15 -2.24 9.72
N ASN A 124 11.18 -2.56 10.49
CA ASN A 124 12.55 -2.76 9.97
C ASN A 124 13.05 -1.60 9.09
N LEU A 125 12.65 -0.36 9.44
CA LEU A 125 13.03 0.84 8.72
C LEU A 125 14.49 1.18 9.00
N VAL A 126 15.32 1.17 7.96
CA VAL A 126 16.76 1.41 8.04
C VAL A 126 17.21 2.37 6.97
N TYR A 127 18.19 3.21 7.31
CA TYR A 127 18.93 4.01 6.33
C TYR A 127 19.94 3.12 5.60
N VAL A 128 19.91 3.15 4.26
CA VAL A 128 20.80 2.39 3.40
C VAL A 128 21.89 3.33 2.89
N LYS A 129 23.08 3.22 3.48
CA LYS A 129 24.24 4.02 3.08
C LYS A 129 24.56 3.78 1.60
N PRO A 130 24.63 4.85 0.78
CA PRO A 130 24.94 4.68 -0.64
C PRO A 130 26.40 4.25 -0.84
N GLN A 131 26.65 3.42 -1.84
CA GLN A 131 28.01 2.98 -2.22
C GLN A 131 28.87 4.09 -2.81
N GLN A 132 28.25 5.18 -3.30
CA GLN A 132 28.93 6.36 -3.84
C GLN A 132 28.45 7.62 -3.13
N LYS A 133 29.33 8.63 -3.01
CA LYS A 133 28.93 9.96 -2.56
C LYS A 133 27.89 10.54 -3.53
N GLY A 134 26.71 10.85 -3.04
CA GLY A 134 25.62 11.40 -3.85
C GLY A 134 24.60 12.15 -3.00
N LYS A 135 23.70 12.88 -3.66
CA LYS A 135 22.63 13.68 -3.02
C LYS A 135 21.37 12.86 -2.68
N ARG A 136 21.49 11.53 -2.67
CA ARG A 136 20.37 10.60 -2.53
C ARG A 136 20.43 9.87 -1.20
N TYR A 137 19.37 10.01 -0.43
CA TYR A 137 19.14 9.34 0.85
C TYR A 137 18.18 8.17 0.61
N SER A 138 18.68 6.96 0.81
CA SER A 138 17.93 5.73 0.57
C SER A 138 17.58 5.05 1.89
N PHE A 139 16.36 4.54 1.98
CA PHE A 139 15.83 3.82 3.12
C PHE A 139 15.19 2.53 2.63
N SER A 140 15.17 1.52 3.50
CA SER A 140 14.43 0.28 3.29
C SER A 140 13.54 0.05 4.49
N ALA A 141 12.30 -0.34 4.27
CA ALA A 141 11.39 -0.79 5.32
C ALA A 141 10.55 -1.96 4.84
N GLU A 142 9.90 -2.60 5.78
CA GLU A 142 8.89 -3.61 5.57
C GLU A 142 7.51 -3.06 5.93
N SER A 143 6.50 -3.43 5.16
CA SER A 143 5.11 -3.07 5.46
C SER A 143 4.13 -4.02 4.80
N SER A 144 2.94 -4.16 5.38
CA SER A 144 1.83 -4.89 4.76
C SER A 144 1.27 -4.14 3.55
N VAL A 145 1.36 -2.80 3.53
CA VAL A 145 0.93 -1.99 2.36
C VAL A 145 1.85 -2.18 1.17
N ALA A 146 3.09 -2.61 1.43
CA ALA A 146 4.09 -2.94 0.42
C ALA A 146 3.75 -4.24 -0.33
N CYS A 147 2.85 -5.04 0.24
CA CYS A 147 2.32 -6.23 -0.39
C CYS A 147 1.29 -5.85 -1.45
N VAL A 148 1.76 -5.15 -2.49
CA VAL A 148 0.95 -4.99 -3.69
C VAL A 148 0.66 -6.37 -4.21
N LYS A 149 -0.62 -6.68 -4.26
CA LYS A 149 -1.12 -7.79 -5.05
C LYS A 149 -1.10 -7.33 -6.50
N LEU A 150 0.11 -7.17 -7.06
CA LEU A 150 0.29 -7.01 -8.50
C LEU A 150 -0.39 -8.17 -9.19
N PRO A 151 -1.05 -7.89 -10.32
CA PRO A 151 -2.30 -8.54 -10.69
C PRO A 151 -2.18 -10.05 -10.53
N ILE A 152 -3.08 -10.62 -9.73
CA ILE A 152 -3.62 -11.90 -10.17
C ILE A 152 -4.17 -11.58 -11.55
N ASN A 153 -3.57 -12.18 -12.57
CA ASN A 153 -4.10 -12.05 -13.92
C ASN A 153 -5.49 -12.70 -13.90
N CYS A 154 -6.49 -11.90 -13.58
CA CYS A 154 -7.89 -12.30 -13.57
C CYS A 154 -8.46 -12.35 -14.98
N LEU A 155 -7.58 -12.27 -15.99
CA LEU A 155 -7.82 -12.67 -17.35
C LEU A 155 -7.14 -14.03 -17.55
N ILE A 156 -7.93 -15.09 -17.55
CA ILE A 156 -7.42 -16.46 -17.61
C ILE A 156 -7.73 -17.01 -19.00
N ARG A 157 -6.71 -17.53 -19.67
CA ARG A 157 -6.91 -18.26 -20.92
C ARG A 157 -7.21 -19.71 -20.61
N ASP A 158 -8.17 -20.31 -21.32
CA ASP A 158 -8.39 -21.75 -21.23
C ASP A 158 -7.19 -22.49 -21.83
N PRO A 159 -6.45 -23.31 -21.04
CA PRO A 159 -5.33 -24.08 -21.57
C PRO A 159 -5.77 -25.18 -22.56
N ALA A 160 -7.03 -25.64 -22.51
CA ALA A 160 -7.56 -26.62 -23.45
C ALA A 160 -8.10 -25.99 -24.74
N ASN A 161 -8.47 -24.70 -24.70
CA ASN A 161 -8.98 -23.97 -25.85
C ASN A 161 -8.57 -22.50 -25.82
N ASP A 162 -7.48 -22.21 -26.51
CA ASP A 162 -6.88 -20.87 -26.61
C ASP A 162 -7.83 -19.76 -27.10
N ASN A 163 -9.01 -20.10 -27.65
CA ASN A 163 -10.01 -19.11 -28.07
C ASN A 163 -10.87 -18.58 -26.93
N PHE A 164 -10.87 -19.23 -25.76
CA PHE A 164 -11.65 -18.79 -24.60
C PHE A 164 -10.81 -18.06 -23.56
N LEU A 165 -11.37 -16.97 -23.06
CA LEU A 165 -10.75 -16.05 -22.13
C LEU A 165 -11.76 -15.64 -21.06
N TYR A 166 -11.46 -15.97 -19.82
CA TYR A 166 -12.32 -15.69 -18.66
C TYR A 166 -11.85 -14.40 -18.00
N ASP A 167 -12.68 -13.37 -18.07
CA ASP A 167 -12.43 -12.08 -17.43
C ASP A 167 -13.17 -11.98 -16.09
N LEU A 168 -12.43 -12.18 -15.01
CA LEU A 168 -12.94 -12.08 -13.64
C LEU A 168 -12.75 -10.68 -13.04
N ARG A 169 -12.18 -9.72 -13.76
CA ARG A 169 -11.91 -8.37 -13.21
C ARG A 169 -13.17 -7.68 -12.71
N ARG A 170 -14.32 -7.97 -13.33
CA ARG A 170 -15.64 -7.44 -12.92
C ARG A 170 -16.15 -8.02 -11.59
N LEU A 171 -15.55 -9.10 -11.10
CA LEU A 171 -15.83 -9.65 -9.78
C LEU A 171 -15.10 -8.88 -8.67
N TYR A 172 -14.14 -8.01 -9.01
CA TYR A 172 -13.62 -7.02 -8.08
C TYR A 172 -14.64 -5.90 -7.93
N ARG A 173 -15.36 -5.88 -6.80
CA ARG A 173 -16.35 -4.85 -6.49
C ARG A 173 -15.81 -3.93 -5.40
N GLY A 174 -15.89 -2.61 -5.61
CA GLY A 174 -15.60 -1.64 -4.56
C GLY A 174 -16.55 -1.83 -3.37
N GLY A 175 -16.00 -2.03 -2.16
CA GLY A 175 -16.77 -2.23 -0.91
C GLY A 175 -16.36 -3.52 -0.17
N ASN A 176 -17.27 -4.06 0.65
CA ASN A 176 -17.08 -5.28 1.46
C ASN A 176 -17.04 -6.59 0.63
N GLY A 177 -16.84 -6.52 -0.70
CA GLY A 177 -16.85 -7.69 -1.58
C GLY A 177 -18.22 -8.36 -1.75
N TRP A 178 -18.21 -9.67 -2.00
CA TRP A 178 -19.36 -10.54 -2.14
C TRP A 178 -19.65 -11.27 -0.85
N ASN A 179 -20.93 -11.45 -0.54
CA ASN A 179 -21.37 -12.22 0.61
C ASN A 179 -21.67 -13.66 0.20
N VAL A 180 -21.02 -14.62 0.87
CA VAL A 180 -21.27 -16.04 0.65
C VAL A 180 -22.61 -16.42 1.29
N LYS A 181 -23.49 -17.06 0.52
CA LYS A 181 -24.80 -17.52 1.01
C LYS A 181 -24.66 -18.83 1.79
N ASN A 182 -25.65 -19.10 2.65
CA ASN A 182 -25.78 -20.35 3.40
C ASN A 182 -24.61 -20.66 4.36
N VAL A 183 -23.95 -19.63 4.88
CA VAL A 183 -22.94 -19.77 5.94
C VAL A 183 -23.62 -19.85 7.29
N THR A 184 -23.33 -20.90 8.07
CA THR A 184 -23.85 -21.05 9.44
C THR A 184 -22.85 -20.50 10.47
N GLY A 185 -23.37 -19.76 11.46
CA GLY A 185 -22.57 -19.26 12.58
C GLY A 185 -21.61 -18.12 12.25
N GLY A 186 -21.86 -17.35 11.18
CA GLY A 186 -21.08 -16.17 10.81
C GLY A 186 -21.42 -15.66 9.41
N ARG A 187 -20.64 -14.69 8.92
CA ARG A 187 -20.73 -14.16 7.55
C ARG A 187 -19.37 -14.25 6.89
N ILE A 188 -19.29 -14.77 5.66
CA ILE A 188 -18.05 -14.75 4.87
C ILE A 188 -18.17 -13.71 3.78
N ASP A 189 -17.27 -12.74 3.82
CA ASP A 189 -17.06 -11.73 2.77
C ASP A 189 -15.88 -12.18 1.90
N ILE A 190 -16.05 -12.17 0.57
CA ILE A 190 -15.03 -12.57 -0.41
C ILE A 190 -14.89 -11.56 -1.54
N SER A 191 -13.65 -11.25 -1.93
CA SER A 191 -13.33 -10.42 -3.08
C SER A 191 -12.39 -11.17 -4.02
N MET A 192 -12.71 -11.14 -5.31
CA MET A 192 -11.87 -11.67 -6.38
C MET A 192 -10.95 -10.55 -6.89
N CYS A 193 -9.73 -10.91 -7.30
CA CYS A 193 -8.81 -10.02 -8.01
C CYS A 193 -8.35 -8.79 -7.20
N GLY A 194 -8.54 -8.79 -5.88
CA GLY A 194 -8.18 -7.67 -5.03
C GLY A 194 -8.71 -7.81 -3.60
N PRO A 195 -8.15 -7.06 -2.64
CA PRO A 195 -8.58 -7.10 -1.23
C PRO A 195 -10.01 -6.61 -1.04
N LEU A 196 -10.66 -7.12 -0.01
CA LEU A 196 -11.87 -6.55 0.56
C LEU A 196 -11.62 -5.11 1.03
N ARG A 197 -12.59 -4.22 0.85
CA ARG A 197 -12.55 -2.87 1.43
C ARG A 197 -13.49 -2.85 2.63
N PHE A 198 -12.90 -2.77 3.81
CA PHE A 198 -13.64 -2.67 5.06
C PHE A 198 -13.93 -1.20 5.37
N SER A 199 -15.13 -0.90 5.87
CA SER A 199 -15.46 0.42 6.42
C SER A 199 -14.69 0.70 7.71
N ASP A 200 -14.41 -0.34 8.49
CA ASP A 200 -13.61 -0.27 9.72
C ASP A 200 -12.19 -0.84 9.48
N SER A 201 -11.21 0.06 9.43
CA SER A 201 -9.80 -0.28 9.24
C SER A 201 -9.14 -0.94 10.46
N THR A 202 -9.82 -1.01 11.61
CA THR A 202 -9.26 -1.58 12.84
C THR A 202 -9.41 -3.10 12.95
N THR A 203 -10.24 -3.70 12.09
CA THR A 203 -10.44 -5.16 12.04
C THR A 203 -9.18 -5.89 11.57
N GLU A 204 -8.95 -7.11 12.05
CA GLU A 204 -7.81 -7.94 11.63
C GLU A 204 -7.81 -8.19 10.11
N CYS A 205 -8.99 -8.45 9.53
CA CYS A 205 -9.10 -8.59 8.08
C CYS A 205 -8.72 -7.31 7.31
N ALA A 206 -9.03 -6.12 7.85
CA ALA A 206 -8.63 -4.86 7.23
C ALA A 206 -7.12 -4.63 7.33
N LYS A 207 -6.52 -4.83 8.51
CA LYS A 207 -5.07 -4.70 8.72
C LYS A 207 -4.25 -5.63 7.83
N GLN A 208 -4.77 -6.83 7.59
CA GLN A 208 -4.11 -7.87 6.80
C GLN A 208 -4.53 -7.85 5.32
N HIS A 209 -5.33 -6.86 4.89
CA HIS A 209 -5.83 -6.74 3.53
C HIS A 209 -6.47 -8.04 3.01
N SER A 210 -7.32 -8.66 3.82
CA SER A 210 -7.95 -9.94 3.49
C SER A 210 -8.75 -9.89 2.17
N GLN A 211 -8.74 -10.99 1.41
CA GLN A 211 -9.66 -11.24 0.29
C GLN A 211 -10.83 -12.14 0.72
N VAL A 212 -10.66 -12.92 1.78
CA VAL A 212 -11.71 -13.79 2.34
C VAL A 212 -11.72 -13.60 3.85
N CYS A 213 -12.80 -13.02 4.37
CA CYS A 213 -12.93 -12.71 5.79
C CYS A 213 -14.17 -13.36 6.38
N LEU A 214 -14.02 -14.02 7.53
CA LEU A 214 -15.12 -14.53 8.34
C LEU A 214 -15.42 -13.56 9.49
N MET A 215 -16.66 -13.09 9.53
CA MET A 215 -17.21 -12.27 10.61
C MET A 215 -17.99 -13.18 11.57
N LYS A 216 -17.40 -13.47 12.74
CA LYS A 216 -17.99 -14.32 13.79
C LYS A 216 -17.53 -13.84 15.18
N GLY A 217 -18.28 -12.91 15.77
CA GLY A 217 -17.89 -12.25 17.03
C GLY A 217 -16.56 -11.46 16.96
N GLY A 218 -16.05 -11.26 15.75
CA GLY A 218 -14.74 -10.72 15.40
C GLY A 218 -14.44 -11.00 13.93
N ALA A 219 -13.36 -10.41 13.40
CA ALA A 219 -12.94 -10.58 12.01
C ALA A 219 -11.77 -11.57 11.91
N ILE A 220 -11.96 -12.65 11.15
CA ILE A 220 -10.96 -13.71 10.96
C ILE A 220 -10.55 -13.73 9.49
N ASN A 221 -9.27 -13.47 9.22
CA ASN A 221 -8.70 -13.55 7.87
C ASN A 221 -8.57 -15.02 7.44
N LEU A 222 -9.36 -15.43 6.46
CA LEU A 222 -9.30 -16.76 5.86
C LEU A 222 -8.38 -16.82 4.63
N GLY A 223 -8.04 -15.68 4.05
CA GLY A 223 -7.20 -15.63 2.88
C GLY A 223 -6.90 -14.23 2.40
N SER A 224 -5.63 -13.91 2.19
CA SER A 224 -5.21 -12.59 1.67
C SER A 224 -4.64 -12.70 0.28
N ILE A 225 -4.11 -13.85 -0.11
CA ILE A 225 -3.48 -14.02 -1.42
C ILE A 225 -4.28 -15.04 -2.21
N GLN A 226 -4.91 -14.57 -3.29
CA GLN A 226 -5.54 -15.44 -4.27
C GLN A 226 -4.44 -16.01 -5.19
N LYS A 227 -4.48 -17.32 -5.43
CA LYS A 227 -3.48 -18.08 -6.21
C LYS A 227 -4.17 -19.20 -7.00
N ASN A 228 -3.37 -19.89 -7.80
CA ASN A 228 -3.73 -21.11 -8.52
C ASN A 228 -5.04 -20.95 -9.30
N ILE A 229 -5.18 -19.81 -9.99
CA ILE A 229 -6.36 -19.56 -10.80
C ILE A 229 -6.23 -20.33 -12.10
N GLN A 230 -7.16 -21.25 -12.35
CA GLN A 230 -7.11 -22.16 -13.48
C GLN A 230 -8.51 -22.53 -13.97
N VAL A 231 -8.65 -22.67 -15.29
CA VAL A 231 -9.85 -23.22 -15.92
C VAL A 231 -9.70 -24.74 -15.94
N THR A 232 -10.74 -25.44 -15.51
CA THR A 232 -10.82 -26.90 -15.58
C THR A 232 -11.67 -27.33 -16.78
N ALA A 233 -11.63 -28.63 -17.15
CA ALA A 233 -12.27 -29.21 -18.33
C ALA A 233 -13.81 -29.06 -18.44
N HIS A 234 -14.45 -28.36 -17.50
CA HIS A 234 -15.90 -28.10 -17.45
C HIS A 234 -16.19 -26.59 -17.35
N ASP A 235 -15.41 -25.74 -18.03
CA ASP A 235 -15.55 -24.28 -18.02
C ASP A 235 -15.57 -23.64 -16.62
N THR A 236 -15.02 -24.35 -15.64
CA THR A 236 -15.06 -23.95 -14.24
C THR A 236 -13.72 -23.35 -13.85
N VAL A 237 -13.75 -22.11 -13.38
CA VAL A 237 -12.56 -21.47 -12.79
C VAL A 237 -12.42 -21.88 -11.33
N ILE A 238 -11.29 -22.49 -11.00
CA ILE A 238 -10.89 -22.79 -9.62
C ILE A 238 -9.79 -21.82 -9.20
N THR A 239 -9.86 -21.34 -7.97
CA THR A 239 -8.82 -20.51 -7.36
C THR A 239 -8.72 -20.84 -5.87
N SER A 240 -7.57 -20.58 -5.27
CA SER A 240 -7.36 -20.75 -3.83
C SER A 240 -6.99 -19.43 -3.19
N PHE A 241 -7.35 -19.29 -1.91
CA PHE A 241 -6.94 -18.16 -1.09
C PHE A 241 -6.11 -18.69 0.07
N THR A 242 -4.90 -18.17 0.22
CA THR A 242 -4.03 -18.52 1.35
C THR A 242 -4.07 -17.42 2.39
N ALA A 243 -4.39 -17.78 3.63
CA ALA A 243 -4.15 -16.93 4.79
C ALA A 243 -2.64 -16.79 5.01
N THR A 244 -2.21 -15.61 5.46
CA THR A 244 -0.85 -15.43 5.93
C THR A 244 -0.79 -16.08 7.31
N ASN A 245 -0.21 -17.29 7.40
CA ASN A 245 -0.23 -18.14 8.59
C ASN A 245 -0.03 -17.38 9.90
N ARG A 246 -0.89 -17.68 10.89
CA ARG A 246 -0.59 -17.51 12.31
C ARG A 246 0.63 -18.38 12.62
N GLY A 247 1.75 -17.73 12.89
CA GLY A 247 2.96 -18.29 13.47
C GLY A 247 3.56 -17.19 14.30
#